data_AF-A0A832E2F7-F1
#
_entry.id   AF-A0A832E2F7-F1
#
_cell.length_a   1.000
_cell.length_b   1.000
_cell.length_c   1.000
_cell.angle_alpha   90.00
_cell.angle_beta   90.00
_cell.angle_gamma   90.00
#
_symmetry.space_group_name_H-M   'P 1'
#
loop_
_entity.id
_entity.type
_entity.pdbx_description
1 polymer ?
#
loop_
_entity_poly.entity_id
_entity_poly.type
_entity_poly.pdbx_seq_one_letter_code
_entity_poly.pdbx_strand_id
1 'polypeptide(L)'
;MKATRAILLLVLFVTFFTHPVFPQQPSVYQIYFDKGNVNWQWLGRLHYLRQWGKWRIQLRESFQSNLYRGVTVNQNWKDLNEFRFLSERTFGRSLRWGVGTTSRVLSDQTTALKFSQHTAFQQLTWTVREGIEVTPGVGWSWDESFGFRDNGPYAGLMLQLANVDLGGYQAQGRLLSNYRAFPQRKNRDVSVYTSFFREFSKQASDSFTIRVGNSFNKYYLSVAGALEQVKIQEQGLRNVLRYAFSATNVLQVVTNLQRRNLFIENPFSQNQR
;
A
#
# COMPACT_ATOMS: atom_id res chain seq x y z
N MET A 1 22.45 59.66 41.51
CA MET A 1 22.65 59.56 40.04
C MET A 1 23.43 58.30 39.70
N LYS A 2 22.79 57.31 39.09
CA LYS A 2 23.31 56.43 38.04
C LYS A 2 22.16 55.51 37.63
N ALA A 3 21.60 55.81 36.45
CA ALA A 3 20.47 55.11 35.87
C ALA A 3 20.97 53.90 35.07
N THR A 4 20.52 52.71 35.42
CA THR A 4 20.78 51.48 34.66
C THR A 4 19.65 51.31 33.65
N ARG A 5 19.91 51.62 32.37
CA ARG A 5 19.00 51.31 31.27
C ARG A 5 19.23 49.88 30.82
N ALA A 6 18.21 49.03 30.97
CA ALA A 6 18.18 47.70 30.39
C ALA A 6 18.00 47.81 28.86
N ILE A 7 18.93 47.21 28.12
CA ILE A 7 18.86 47.05 26.67
C ILE A 7 17.96 45.85 26.39
N LEU A 8 16.78 46.13 25.81
CA LEU A 8 15.84 45.12 25.33
C LEU A 8 16.37 44.60 23.99
N LEU A 9 16.98 43.41 23.99
CA LEU A 9 17.51 42.79 22.78
C LEU A 9 16.40 41.98 22.10
N LEU A 10 15.97 42.51 20.96
CA LEU A 10 14.95 42.00 20.06
C LEU A 10 15.44 40.68 19.44
N VAL A 11 14.89 39.54 19.85
CA VAL A 11 15.17 38.25 19.21
C VAL A 11 14.16 38.04 18.09
N LEU A 12 14.66 38.13 16.86
CA LEU A 12 13.96 37.77 15.62
C LEU A 12 13.35 36.37 15.72
N PHE A 13 12.04 36.27 15.51
CA PHE A 13 11.40 35.02 15.11
C PHE A 13 11.84 34.70 13.67
N VAL A 14 12.88 33.88 13.53
CA VAL A 14 13.16 33.18 12.26
C VAL A 14 12.10 32.11 12.12
N THR A 15 11.08 32.37 11.30
CA THR A 15 10.17 31.34 10.81
C THR A 15 10.96 30.38 9.94
N PHE A 16 11.43 29.30 10.53
CA PHE A 16 11.86 28.12 9.77
C PHE A 16 10.61 27.48 9.16
N PHE A 17 10.27 27.88 7.93
CA PHE A 17 9.61 26.98 7.00
C PHE A 17 10.60 25.87 6.63
N THR A 18 10.86 24.95 7.55
CA THR A 18 11.41 23.66 7.15
C THR A 18 10.28 22.93 6.45
N HIS A 19 10.32 22.94 5.12
CA HIS A 19 9.70 21.88 4.34
C HIS A 19 9.99 20.56 5.05
N PRO A 20 8.99 19.70 5.32
CA PRO A 20 9.30 18.33 5.69
C PRO A 20 9.93 17.68 4.46
N VAL A 21 11.26 17.81 4.34
CA VAL A 21 12.08 16.82 3.67
C VAL A 21 11.82 15.57 4.49
N PHE A 22 10.91 14.71 4.04
CA PHE A 22 10.69 13.42 4.67
C PHE A 22 12.08 12.79 4.84
N PRO A 23 12.58 12.58 6.07
CA PRO A 23 13.83 11.89 6.25
C PRO A 23 13.71 10.56 5.51
N GLN A 24 14.72 10.23 4.69
CA GLN A 24 14.76 8.93 4.01
C GLN A 24 14.47 7.88 5.07
N GLN A 25 13.34 7.18 4.95
CA GLN A 25 13.07 6.08 5.87
C GLN A 25 14.25 5.11 5.77
N PRO A 26 14.86 4.71 6.91
CA PRO A 26 16.01 3.83 6.87
C PRO A 26 15.64 2.55 6.13
N SER A 27 16.60 2.00 5.39
CA SER A 27 16.41 0.71 4.77
C SER A 27 16.10 -0.33 5.85
N VAL A 28 15.01 -1.07 5.69
CA VAL A 28 14.54 -2.06 6.66
C VAL A 28 14.86 -3.44 6.13
N TYR A 29 15.58 -4.22 6.93
CA TYR A 29 15.90 -5.62 6.68
C TYR A 29 15.40 -6.41 7.88
N GLN A 30 14.42 -7.28 7.68
CA GLN A 30 13.81 -8.06 8.75
C GLN A 30 13.66 -9.49 8.29
N ILE A 31 14.17 -10.41 9.10
CA ILE A 31 13.88 -11.84 8.98
C ILE A 31 13.31 -12.26 10.32
N TYR A 32 12.16 -12.94 10.28
CA TYR A 32 11.44 -13.42 11.43
C TYR A 32 11.07 -14.88 11.20
N PHE A 33 11.22 -15.68 12.25
CA PHE A 33 10.85 -17.08 12.27
C PHE A 33 10.03 -17.35 13.52
N ASP A 34 8.90 -18.02 13.34
CA ASP A 34 8.04 -18.50 14.41
C ASP A 34 7.76 -19.99 14.25
N LYS A 35 7.89 -20.73 15.35
CA LYS A 35 7.71 -22.18 15.38
C LYS A 35 6.58 -22.52 16.34
N GLY A 36 5.42 -22.84 15.78
CA GLY A 36 4.33 -23.48 16.51
C GLY A 36 4.41 -25.02 16.47
N ASN A 37 3.45 -25.65 17.14
CA ASN A 37 3.34 -27.11 17.20
C ASN A 37 3.06 -27.74 15.82
N VAL A 38 2.19 -27.11 15.03
CA VAL A 38 1.73 -27.60 13.72
C VAL A 38 1.93 -26.60 12.58
N ASN A 39 2.42 -25.39 12.88
CA ASN A 39 2.64 -24.34 11.90
C ASN A 39 4.00 -23.69 12.14
N TRP A 40 4.87 -23.68 11.12
CA TRP A 40 6.14 -22.97 11.15
C TRP A 40 6.08 -21.84 10.13
N GLN A 41 6.45 -20.63 10.52
CA GLN A 41 6.29 -19.43 9.72
C GLN A 41 7.63 -18.70 9.57
N TRP A 42 7.96 -18.34 8.35
CA TRP A 42 9.08 -17.46 8.01
C TRP A 42 8.52 -16.19 7.37
N LEU A 43 9.06 -15.05 7.80
CA LEU A 43 8.76 -13.74 7.24
C LEU A 43 10.07 -13.03 6.91
N GLY A 44 10.26 -12.68 5.65
CA GLY A 44 11.35 -11.84 5.18
C GLY A 44 10.80 -10.51 4.67
N ARG A 45 11.39 -9.39 5.07
CA ARG A 45 11.07 -8.07 4.53
C ARG A 45 12.34 -7.30 4.23
N LEU A 46 12.39 -6.78 3.02
CA LEU A 46 13.41 -5.88 2.54
C LEU A 46 12.73 -4.60 2.07
N HIS A 47 13.18 -3.46 2.55
CA HIS A 47 12.81 -2.16 2.03
C HIS A 47 14.08 -1.35 1.89
N TYR A 48 14.48 -1.08 0.66
CA TYR A 48 15.63 -0.28 0.34
C TYR A 48 15.19 0.98 -0.39
N LEU A 49 15.65 2.13 0.08
CA LEU A 49 15.40 3.42 -0.54
C LEU A 49 16.71 4.19 -0.63
N ARG A 50 17.05 4.67 -1.82
CA ARG A 50 18.22 5.53 -2.02
C ARG A 50 17.92 6.63 -3.01
N GLN A 51 18.37 7.84 -2.69
CA GLN A 51 18.31 8.99 -3.60
C GLN A 51 19.73 9.48 -3.88
N TRP A 52 20.05 9.72 -5.15
CA TRP A 52 21.30 10.36 -5.57
C TRP A 52 21.01 11.41 -6.64
N GLY A 53 21.26 12.68 -6.30
CA GLY A 53 20.90 13.80 -7.16
C GLY A 53 19.42 13.75 -7.56
N LYS A 54 19.16 13.67 -8.86
CA LYS A 54 17.81 13.61 -9.44
C LYS A 54 17.22 12.19 -9.51
N TRP A 55 17.94 11.16 -9.09
CA TRP A 55 17.50 9.78 -9.15
C TRP A 55 17.06 9.25 -7.79
N ARG A 56 16.02 8.42 -7.78
CA ARG A 56 15.52 7.70 -6.61
C ARG A 56 15.31 6.24 -6.99
N ILE A 57 15.90 5.31 -6.24
CA ILE A 57 15.61 3.88 -6.33
C ILE A 57 14.87 3.42 -5.08
N GLN A 58 13.82 2.66 -5.30
CA GLN A 58 13.09 1.92 -4.29
C GLN A 58 13.06 0.44 -4.66
N LEU A 59 13.41 -0.40 -3.70
CA LEU A 59 13.26 -1.85 -3.77
C LEU A 59 12.49 -2.30 -2.53
N ARG A 60 11.48 -3.15 -2.74
CA ARG A 60 10.72 -3.77 -1.68
C ARG A 60 10.56 -5.25 -1.97
N GLU A 61 10.83 -6.09 -0.99
CA GLU A 61 10.54 -7.51 -1.03
C GLU A 61 9.84 -7.92 0.25
N SER A 62 8.84 -8.78 0.12
CA SER A 62 8.12 -9.41 1.24
C SER A 62 7.97 -10.89 0.92
N PHE A 63 8.63 -11.71 1.70
CA PHE A 63 8.54 -13.17 1.63
C PHE A 63 7.78 -13.68 2.85
N GLN A 64 6.81 -14.56 2.61
CA GLN A 64 6.13 -15.31 3.66
C GLN A 64 6.10 -16.77 3.26
N SER A 65 6.66 -17.63 4.11
CA SER A 65 6.55 -19.08 3.98
C SER A 65 5.88 -19.64 5.22
N ASN A 66 4.93 -20.55 5.03
CA ASN A 66 4.30 -21.27 6.13
C ASN A 66 4.34 -22.77 5.82
N LEU A 67 4.83 -23.56 6.76
CA LEU A 67 4.77 -25.00 6.73
C LEU A 67 3.69 -25.48 7.71
N TYR A 68 2.66 -26.13 7.18
CA TYR A 68 1.66 -26.83 7.97
C TYR A 68 2.03 -28.30 8.10
N ARG A 69 2.17 -28.77 9.34
CA ARG A 69 2.39 -30.17 9.69
C ARG A 69 1.07 -30.74 10.21
N GLY A 70 0.36 -31.45 9.35
CA GLY A 70 -0.86 -32.16 9.73
C GLY A 70 -0.57 -33.38 10.62
N VAL A 71 -1.64 -33.98 11.16
CA VAL A 71 -1.57 -35.26 11.91
C VAL A 71 -1.14 -36.42 11.01
N THR A 72 -1.53 -36.36 9.73
CA THR A 72 -0.99 -37.20 8.65
C THR A 72 0.30 -36.57 8.12
N VAL A 73 1.33 -37.39 7.89
CA VAL A 73 2.76 -37.07 7.56
C VAL A 73 2.98 -36.06 6.41
N ASN A 74 1.95 -35.57 5.75
CA ASN A 74 2.06 -34.59 4.67
C ASN A 74 2.41 -33.20 5.22
N GLN A 75 3.60 -32.75 4.85
CA GLN A 75 4.08 -31.39 5.05
C GLN A 75 3.57 -30.52 3.91
N ASN A 76 2.70 -29.57 4.21
CA ASN A 76 2.15 -28.66 3.19
C ASN A 76 2.79 -27.29 3.33
N TRP A 77 3.53 -26.88 2.30
CA TRP A 77 4.14 -25.56 2.20
C TRP A 77 3.21 -24.57 1.51
N LYS A 78 3.21 -23.35 2.04
CA LYS A 78 2.56 -22.18 1.45
C LYS A 78 3.54 -21.00 1.43
N ASP A 79 4.01 -20.66 0.24
CA ASP A 79 5.01 -19.62 -0.01
C ASP A 79 4.40 -18.49 -0.83
N LEU A 80 4.58 -17.26 -0.36
CA LEU A 80 4.22 -16.02 -1.03
C LEU A 80 5.46 -15.12 -1.10
N ASN A 81 5.87 -14.75 -2.31
CA ASN A 81 6.86 -13.68 -2.52
C ASN A 81 6.21 -12.51 -3.25
N GLU A 82 6.40 -11.30 -2.72
CA GLU A 82 5.99 -10.03 -3.31
C GLU A 82 7.20 -9.13 -3.46
N PHE A 83 7.56 -8.82 -4.70
CA PHE A 83 8.69 -7.96 -5.04
C PHE A 83 8.22 -6.72 -5.80
N ARG A 84 8.85 -5.58 -5.52
CA ARG A 84 8.65 -4.32 -6.24
C ARG A 84 9.98 -3.60 -6.37
N PHE A 85 10.28 -3.19 -7.59
CA PHE A 85 11.38 -2.28 -7.90
C PHE A 85 10.85 -1.05 -8.62
N LEU A 86 11.40 0.11 -8.31
CA LEU A 86 11.07 1.38 -8.96
C LEU A 86 12.32 2.26 -8.99
N SER A 87 12.70 2.70 -10.19
CA SER A 87 13.72 3.72 -10.40
C SER A 87 13.04 4.96 -10.98
N GLU A 88 13.27 6.12 -10.37
CA GLU A 88 12.66 7.38 -10.74
C GLU A 88 13.70 8.46 -10.98
N ARG A 89 13.44 9.33 -11.95
CA ARG A 89 14.20 10.54 -12.24
C ARG A 89 13.31 11.77 -12.14
N THR A 90 13.76 12.75 -11.36
CA THR A 90 13.08 14.04 -11.20
C THR A 90 13.50 15.01 -12.31
N PHE A 91 12.50 15.62 -12.95
CA PHE A 91 12.62 16.67 -13.96
C PHE A 91 11.98 17.95 -13.44
N GLY A 92 12.81 18.92 -13.05
CA GLY A 92 12.34 20.16 -12.45
C GLY A 92 11.72 19.95 -11.07
N ARG A 93 10.72 20.77 -10.71
CA ARG A 93 10.06 20.72 -9.39
C ARG A 93 8.78 19.88 -9.37
N SER A 94 8.14 19.68 -10.51
CA SER A 94 6.79 19.12 -10.59
C SER A 94 6.69 17.77 -11.30
N LEU A 95 7.75 17.30 -11.95
CA LEU A 95 7.68 16.10 -12.78
C LEU A 95 8.69 15.05 -12.34
N ARG A 96 8.26 13.79 -12.24
CA ARG A 96 9.14 12.63 -12.04
C ARG A 96 8.72 11.52 -12.98
N TRP A 97 9.66 10.96 -13.72
CA TRP A 97 9.44 9.76 -14.52
C TRP A 97 9.97 8.56 -13.77
N GLY A 98 9.31 7.41 -13.87
CA GLY A 98 9.76 6.18 -13.24
C GLY A 98 9.62 4.97 -14.15
N VAL A 99 10.51 4.01 -13.96
CA VAL A 99 10.44 2.66 -14.54
C VAL A 99 10.47 1.67 -13.39
N GLY A 100 9.58 0.68 -13.42
CA GLY A 100 9.44 -0.26 -12.34
C GLY A 100 9.00 -1.64 -12.77
N THR A 101 9.12 -2.57 -11.84
CA THR A 101 8.57 -3.91 -11.97
C THR A 101 7.92 -4.35 -10.65
N THR A 102 6.85 -5.12 -10.75
CA THR A 102 6.25 -5.83 -9.63
C THR A 102 6.18 -7.31 -9.95
N SER A 103 6.41 -8.15 -8.95
CA SER A 103 6.31 -9.60 -9.04
C SER A 103 5.56 -10.12 -7.81
N ARG A 104 4.65 -11.06 -8.03
CA ARG A 104 3.92 -11.76 -6.97
C ARG A 104 3.83 -13.23 -7.33
N VAL A 105 4.39 -14.10 -6.49
CA VAL A 105 4.42 -15.54 -6.70
C VAL A 105 3.83 -16.22 -5.48
N LEU A 106 2.82 -17.08 -5.69
CA LEU A 106 2.23 -17.91 -4.65
C LEU A 106 2.36 -19.38 -5.05
N SER A 107 2.79 -20.21 -4.10
CA SER A 107 2.71 -21.66 -4.17
C SER A 107 2.06 -22.18 -2.90
N ASP A 108 0.92 -22.85 -2.99
CA ASP A 108 0.19 -23.44 -1.87
C ASP A 108 -0.06 -24.92 -2.16
N GLN A 109 0.69 -25.79 -1.48
CA GLN A 109 0.60 -27.25 -1.66
C GLN A 109 -0.72 -27.82 -1.12
N THR A 110 -1.38 -27.15 -0.18
CA THR A 110 -2.65 -27.62 0.40
C THR A 110 -3.79 -27.60 -0.62
N THR A 111 -3.76 -26.61 -1.51
CA THR A 111 -4.78 -26.41 -2.55
C THR A 111 -4.27 -26.71 -3.96
N ALA A 112 -3.00 -27.15 -4.08
CA ALA A 112 -2.26 -27.25 -5.33
C ALA A 112 -2.28 -25.95 -6.17
N LEU A 113 -2.50 -24.80 -5.52
CA LEU A 113 -2.56 -23.50 -6.17
C LEU A 113 -1.15 -22.99 -6.41
N LYS A 114 -0.82 -22.76 -7.68
CA LYS A 114 0.41 -22.06 -8.08
C LYS A 114 0.04 -20.94 -9.04
N PHE A 115 0.46 -19.73 -8.71
CA PHE A 115 0.34 -18.61 -9.63
C PHE A 115 1.53 -17.66 -9.52
N SER A 116 1.84 -17.00 -10.62
CA SER A 116 2.75 -15.86 -10.67
C SER A 116 2.13 -14.71 -11.45
N GLN A 117 2.41 -13.48 -11.01
CA GLN A 117 1.98 -12.25 -11.67
C GLN A 117 3.16 -11.31 -11.71
N HIS A 118 3.50 -10.84 -12.89
CA HIS A 118 4.61 -9.93 -13.13
C HIS A 118 4.10 -8.74 -13.92
N THR A 119 4.63 -7.55 -13.65
CA THR A 119 4.32 -6.34 -14.41
C THR A 119 5.56 -5.51 -14.54
N ALA A 120 5.93 -5.12 -15.75
CA ALA A 120 6.92 -4.08 -16.01
C ALA A 120 6.18 -2.83 -16.50
N PHE A 121 6.51 -1.67 -15.95
CA PHE A 121 5.76 -0.44 -16.23
C PHE A 121 6.65 0.79 -16.21
N GLN A 122 6.16 1.84 -16.87
CA GLN A 122 6.64 3.19 -16.72
C GLN A 122 5.54 4.04 -16.07
N GLN A 123 5.93 5.04 -15.30
CA GLN A 123 5.01 5.96 -14.65
C GLN A 123 5.50 7.40 -14.76
N LEU A 124 4.57 8.34 -14.76
CA LEU A 124 4.87 9.77 -14.76
C LEU A 124 4.15 10.40 -13.57
N THR A 125 4.89 10.80 -12.54
CA THR A 125 4.33 11.55 -11.42
C THR A 125 4.38 13.04 -11.72
N TRP A 126 3.22 13.67 -11.73
CA TRP A 126 3.04 15.11 -11.87
C TRP A 126 2.49 15.71 -10.58
N THR A 127 3.27 16.57 -9.94
CA THR A 127 2.86 17.42 -8.82
C THR A 127 2.11 18.63 -9.41
N VAL A 128 0.78 18.55 -9.41
CA VAL A 128 -0.10 19.60 -9.98
C VAL A 128 0.02 20.88 -9.15
N ARG A 129 0.04 20.72 -7.83
CA ARG A 129 0.33 21.76 -6.83
C ARG A 129 0.90 21.10 -5.58
N GLU A 130 1.37 21.90 -4.63
CA GLU A 130 1.82 21.38 -3.35
C GLU A 130 0.73 20.51 -2.70
N GLY A 131 1.10 19.29 -2.30
CA GLY A 131 0.18 18.33 -1.72
C GLY A 131 -0.73 17.57 -2.69
N ILE A 132 -0.66 17.79 -4.02
CA ILE A 132 -1.44 17.01 -5.00
C ILE A 132 -0.51 16.42 -6.06
N GLU A 133 -0.46 15.08 -6.10
CA GLU A 133 0.30 14.33 -7.10
C GLU A 133 -0.60 13.37 -7.88
N VAL A 134 -0.40 13.33 -9.20
CA VAL A 134 -1.06 12.40 -10.12
C VAL A 134 0.01 11.55 -10.79
N THR A 135 -0.11 10.24 -10.73
CA THR A 135 0.84 9.29 -11.29
C THR A 135 0.12 8.28 -12.19
N PRO A 136 -0.14 8.61 -13.46
CA PRO A 136 -0.45 7.60 -14.46
C PRO A 136 0.73 6.65 -14.68
N GLY A 137 0.42 5.41 -15.01
CA GLY A 137 1.39 4.40 -15.40
C GLY A 137 0.85 3.48 -16.49
N VAL A 138 1.74 3.01 -17.33
CA VAL A 138 1.43 2.05 -18.41
C VAL A 138 2.53 1.00 -18.47
N GLY A 139 2.18 -0.20 -18.91
CA GLY A 139 3.14 -1.29 -18.92
C GLY A 139 2.62 -2.56 -19.56
N TRP A 140 3.30 -3.65 -19.27
CA TRP A 140 2.96 -4.99 -19.71
C TRP A 140 2.95 -5.93 -18.51
N SER A 141 1.97 -6.83 -18.47
CA SER A 141 1.80 -7.82 -17.41
C SER A 141 1.90 -9.23 -17.98
N TRP A 142 2.47 -10.13 -17.20
CA TRP A 142 2.57 -11.56 -17.48
C TRP A 142 2.05 -12.32 -16.27
N ASP A 143 1.05 -13.17 -16.48
CA ASP A 143 0.43 -13.96 -15.44
C ASP A 143 0.51 -15.45 -15.82
N GLU A 144 0.88 -16.30 -14.86
CA GLU A 144 0.81 -17.74 -14.98
C GLU A 144 -0.06 -18.31 -13.85
N SER A 145 -1.05 -19.14 -14.18
CA SER A 145 -1.88 -19.82 -13.19
C SER A 145 -2.36 -21.15 -13.74
N PHE A 146 -2.22 -22.23 -12.97
CA PHE A 146 -2.63 -23.58 -13.38
C PHE A 146 -2.11 -24.01 -14.76
N GLY A 147 -0.88 -23.60 -15.11
CA GLY A 147 -0.26 -23.90 -16.41
C GLY A 147 -0.70 -23.02 -17.57
N PHE A 148 -1.71 -22.16 -17.38
CA PHE A 148 -2.11 -21.16 -18.36
C PHE A 148 -1.25 -19.90 -18.20
N ARG A 149 -0.77 -19.39 -19.34
CA ARG A 149 0.06 -18.18 -19.42
C ARG A 149 -0.67 -17.13 -20.23
N ASP A 150 -0.88 -15.98 -19.61
CA ASP A 150 -1.40 -14.80 -20.28
C ASP A 150 -0.40 -13.66 -20.19
N ASN A 151 -0.49 -12.77 -21.15
CA ASN A 151 0.18 -11.48 -21.06
C ASN A 151 -0.65 -10.41 -21.75
N GLY A 152 -0.42 -9.15 -21.39
CA GLY A 152 -1.17 -8.06 -21.97
C GLY A 152 -0.92 -6.71 -21.32
N PRO A 153 -1.54 -5.65 -21.85
CA PRO A 153 -1.31 -4.30 -21.40
C PRO A 153 -1.76 -4.08 -19.95
N TYR A 154 -0.97 -3.27 -19.24
CA TYR A 154 -1.23 -2.75 -17.91
C TYR A 154 -1.44 -1.24 -17.96
N ALA A 155 -2.43 -0.75 -17.20
CA ALA A 155 -2.64 0.66 -16.93
C ALA A 155 -2.83 0.87 -15.43
N GLY A 156 -2.19 1.91 -14.90
CA GLY A 156 -2.25 2.30 -13.51
C GLY A 156 -2.53 3.79 -13.36
N LEU A 157 -3.20 4.16 -12.29
CA LEU A 157 -3.40 5.54 -11.88
C LEU A 157 -3.28 5.62 -10.36
N MET A 158 -2.40 6.48 -9.89
CA MET A 158 -2.35 6.89 -8.48
C MET A 158 -2.65 8.39 -8.39
N LEU A 159 -3.54 8.75 -7.47
CA LEU A 159 -3.75 10.13 -7.04
C LEU A 159 -3.39 10.21 -5.57
N GLN A 160 -2.55 11.16 -5.19
CA GLN A 160 -2.16 11.40 -3.81
C GLN A 160 -2.47 12.84 -3.42
N LEU A 161 -3.16 12.98 -2.29
CA LEU A 161 -3.47 14.23 -1.61
C LEU A 161 -2.73 14.21 -0.27
N ALA A 162 -2.02 15.29 0.05
CA ALA A 162 -1.31 15.44 1.31
C ALA A 162 -1.55 16.85 1.87
N ASN A 163 -1.89 16.91 3.16
CA ASN A 163 -2.03 18.14 3.92
C ASN A 163 -3.00 19.16 3.30
N VAL A 164 -4.11 18.69 2.73
CA VAL A 164 -5.16 19.58 2.21
C VAL A 164 -6.07 20.00 3.37
N ASP A 165 -6.22 21.30 3.61
CA ASP A 165 -7.17 21.80 4.59
C ASP A 165 -8.60 21.73 4.03
N LEU A 166 -9.45 20.95 4.70
CA LEU A 166 -10.88 20.79 4.42
C LEU A 166 -11.68 21.19 5.66
N GLY A 167 -12.00 22.48 5.78
CA GLY A 167 -12.82 23.00 6.88
C GLY A 167 -12.16 22.85 8.25
N GLY A 168 -10.84 23.03 8.34
CA GLY A 168 -10.04 22.88 9.56
C GLY A 168 -9.59 21.45 9.85
N TYR A 169 -9.90 20.49 8.97
CA TYR A 169 -9.32 19.15 9.00
C TYR A 169 -8.18 19.05 7.99
N GLN A 170 -7.03 18.58 8.44
CA GLN A 170 -5.94 18.18 7.56
C GLN A 170 -6.29 16.83 6.92
N ALA A 171 -6.49 16.84 5.61
CA ALA A 171 -6.82 15.67 4.83
C ALA A 171 -5.60 15.15 4.06
N GLN A 172 -5.46 13.84 4.08
CA GLN A 172 -4.54 13.08 3.24
C GLN A 172 -5.32 11.96 2.56
N GLY A 173 -5.02 11.72 1.29
CA GLY A 173 -5.78 10.82 0.45
C GLY A 173 -4.88 10.08 -0.53
N ARG A 174 -5.26 8.85 -0.84
CA ARG A 174 -4.63 8.06 -1.88
C ARG A 174 -5.67 7.23 -2.59
N LEU A 175 -5.81 7.45 -3.90
CA LEU A 175 -6.53 6.58 -4.81
C LEU A 175 -5.50 5.80 -5.62
N LEU A 176 -5.70 4.49 -5.73
CA LEU A 176 -4.94 3.59 -6.60
C LEU A 176 -5.93 2.85 -7.47
N SER A 177 -5.73 2.88 -8.78
CA SER A 177 -6.50 2.12 -9.75
C SER A 177 -5.53 1.39 -10.67
N ASN A 178 -5.63 0.07 -10.73
CA ASN A 178 -4.84 -0.77 -11.61
C ASN A 178 -5.78 -1.54 -12.53
N TYR A 179 -5.38 -1.70 -13.78
CA TYR A 179 -6.11 -2.42 -14.80
C TYR A 179 -5.14 -3.27 -15.62
N ARG A 180 -5.48 -4.54 -15.81
CA ARG A 180 -4.75 -5.48 -16.68
C ARG A 180 -5.74 -6.08 -17.65
N ALA A 181 -5.44 -5.96 -18.94
CA ALA A 181 -6.22 -6.60 -19.99
C ALA A 181 -5.40 -7.74 -20.58
N PHE A 182 -5.92 -8.95 -20.47
CA PHE A 182 -5.41 -10.15 -21.13
C PHE A 182 -6.37 -10.54 -22.27
N PRO A 183 -5.97 -11.41 -23.20
CA PRO A 183 -6.82 -11.80 -24.33
C PRO A 183 -8.20 -12.34 -23.91
N GLN A 184 -8.25 -13.16 -22.85
CA GLN A 184 -9.48 -13.81 -22.41
C GLN A 184 -10.12 -13.18 -21.17
N ARG A 185 -9.40 -12.30 -20.47
CA ARG A 185 -9.82 -11.82 -19.15
C ARG A 185 -9.31 -10.41 -18.84
N LYS A 186 -10.00 -9.75 -17.90
CA LYS A 186 -9.67 -8.41 -17.45
C LYS A 186 -9.68 -8.38 -15.92
N ASN A 187 -8.66 -7.75 -15.36
CA ASN A 187 -8.49 -7.58 -13.93
C ASN A 187 -8.45 -6.08 -13.61
N ARG A 188 -9.19 -5.67 -12.58
CA ARG A 188 -9.26 -4.30 -12.12
C ARG A 188 -9.23 -4.25 -10.60
N ASP A 189 -8.32 -3.44 -10.08
CA ASP A 189 -8.22 -3.18 -8.65
C ASP A 189 -8.33 -1.68 -8.42
N VAL A 190 -9.27 -1.26 -7.58
CA VAL A 190 -9.42 0.14 -7.16
C VAL A 190 -9.39 0.18 -5.65
N SER A 191 -8.54 1.02 -5.08
CA SER A 191 -8.51 1.29 -3.65
C SER A 191 -8.44 2.78 -3.39
N VAL A 192 -9.21 3.23 -2.41
CA VAL A 192 -9.24 4.59 -1.91
C VAL A 192 -8.93 4.52 -0.42
N TYR A 193 -7.99 5.34 0.00
CA TYR A 193 -7.63 5.54 1.39
C TYR A 193 -7.66 7.03 1.65
N THR A 194 -8.46 7.48 2.60
CA THR A 194 -8.50 8.89 3.01
C THR A 194 -8.41 8.96 4.51
N SER A 195 -7.59 9.87 5.01
CA SER A 195 -7.47 10.15 6.43
C SER A 195 -7.62 11.64 6.67
N PHE A 196 -8.37 11.97 7.69
CA PHE A 196 -8.63 13.31 8.18
C PHE A 196 -8.07 13.40 9.58
N PHE A 197 -7.45 14.52 9.90
CA PHE A 197 -6.90 14.80 11.22
C PHE A 197 -7.27 16.21 11.63
N ARG A 198 -7.64 16.39 12.89
CA ARG A 198 -7.86 17.70 13.47
C ARG A 198 -7.40 17.72 14.92
N GLU A 199 -6.69 18.79 15.26
CA GLU A 199 -6.42 19.15 16.65
C GLU A 199 -7.44 20.21 17.07
N PHE A 200 -8.26 19.90 18.07
CA PHE A 200 -9.22 20.86 18.63
C PHE A 200 -8.54 21.73 19.70
N SER A 201 -7.60 21.16 20.42
CA SER A 201 -6.73 21.83 21.41
C SER A 201 -5.47 21.00 21.63
N LYS A 202 -4.50 21.53 22.38
CA LYS A 202 -3.28 20.79 22.77
C LYS A 202 -3.58 19.47 23.49
N GLN A 203 -4.79 19.34 24.06
CA GLN A 203 -5.25 18.19 24.82
C GLN A 203 -6.21 17.30 24.04
N ALA A 204 -6.75 17.73 22.90
CA ALA A 204 -7.79 16.98 22.21
C ALA A 204 -7.56 16.94 20.70
N SER A 205 -7.50 15.74 20.14
CA SER A 205 -7.41 15.53 18.70
C SER A 205 -8.29 14.39 18.23
N ASP A 206 -8.68 14.46 16.97
CA ASP A 206 -9.45 13.44 16.28
C ASP A 206 -8.75 13.05 14.99
N SER A 207 -8.78 11.76 14.69
CA SER A 207 -8.34 11.24 13.40
C SER A 207 -9.35 10.23 12.88
N PHE A 208 -9.69 10.39 11.62
CA PHE A 208 -10.66 9.56 10.93
C PHE A 208 -10.02 9.00 9.68
N THR A 209 -10.19 7.71 9.43
CA THR A 209 -9.63 7.01 8.28
C THR A 209 -10.71 6.20 7.60
N ILE A 210 -10.88 6.42 6.31
CA ILE A 210 -11.76 5.66 5.43
C ILE A 210 -10.89 4.85 4.48
N ARG A 211 -11.21 3.57 4.32
CA ARG A 211 -10.67 2.71 3.29
C ARG A 211 -11.82 2.11 2.49
N VAL A 212 -11.75 2.20 1.17
CA VAL A 212 -12.65 1.50 0.27
C VAL A 212 -11.79 0.75 -0.75
N GLY A 213 -12.12 -0.51 -1.00
CA GLY A 213 -11.46 -1.36 -1.98
C GLY A 213 -12.50 -2.06 -2.83
N ASN A 214 -12.26 -2.13 -4.13
CA ASN A 214 -13.03 -2.95 -5.05
C ASN A 214 -12.05 -3.62 -6.01
N SER A 215 -12.00 -4.94 -5.95
CA SER A 215 -11.17 -5.78 -6.79
C SER A 215 -12.07 -6.68 -7.60
N PHE A 216 -11.82 -6.75 -8.90
CA PHE A 216 -12.51 -7.61 -9.84
C PHE A 216 -11.44 -8.34 -10.63
N ASN A 217 -11.30 -9.63 -10.39
CA ASN A 217 -10.30 -10.46 -11.04
C ASN A 217 -10.95 -11.69 -11.62
N LYS A 218 -10.47 -12.10 -12.79
CA LYS A 218 -10.78 -13.39 -13.38
C LYS A 218 -9.53 -14.26 -13.36
N TYR A 219 -9.67 -15.52 -12.98
CA TYR A 219 -8.58 -16.48 -12.88
C TYR A 219 -8.95 -17.74 -13.65
N TYR A 220 -7.95 -18.44 -14.19
CA TYR A 220 -8.20 -19.78 -14.71
C TYR A 220 -8.47 -20.74 -13.55
N LEU A 221 -9.43 -21.63 -13.78
CA LEU A 221 -9.63 -22.82 -12.97
C LEU A 221 -8.73 -23.94 -13.48
N SER A 222 -8.33 -24.83 -12.57
CA SER A 222 -7.56 -26.04 -12.92
C SER A 222 -8.28 -26.93 -13.94
N VAL A 223 -9.61 -26.84 -14.03
CA VAL A 223 -10.44 -27.63 -14.94
C VAL A 223 -10.71 -26.86 -16.24
N ALA A 224 -10.21 -27.42 -17.35
CA ALA A 224 -10.56 -27.04 -18.72
C ALA A 224 -10.33 -25.57 -19.14
N GLY A 225 -9.51 -24.81 -18.41
CA GLY A 225 -9.22 -23.42 -18.75
C GLY A 225 -10.42 -22.48 -18.59
N ALA A 226 -11.45 -22.89 -17.85
CA ALA A 226 -12.56 -22.01 -17.56
C ALA A 226 -12.14 -20.87 -16.63
N LEU A 227 -12.86 -19.75 -16.71
CA LEU A 227 -12.57 -18.57 -15.90
C LEU A 227 -13.50 -18.50 -14.70
N GLU A 228 -12.93 -18.40 -13.51
CA GLU A 228 -13.63 -18.02 -12.29
C GLU A 228 -13.48 -16.51 -12.07
N GLN A 229 -14.60 -15.86 -11.76
CA GLN A 229 -14.62 -14.44 -11.45
C GLN A 229 -14.71 -14.25 -9.94
N VAL A 230 -13.76 -13.49 -9.41
CA VAL A 230 -13.68 -13.14 -7.99
C VAL A 230 -13.80 -11.64 -7.86
N LYS A 231 -14.84 -11.20 -7.15
CA LYS A 231 -15.05 -9.79 -6.80
C LYS A 231 -14.90 -9.62 -5.29
N ILE A 232 -14.02 -8.73 -4.87
CA ILE A 232 -13.77 -8.41 -3.47
C ILE A 232 -14.12 -6.94 -3.24
N GLN A 233 -15.04 -6.69 -2.31
CA GLN A 233 -15.36 -5.34 -1.85
C GLN A 233 -14.94 -5.19 -0.40
N GLU A 234 -14.10 -4.21 -0.12
CA GLU A 234 -13.59 -3.90 1.21
C GLU A 234 -14.02 -2.49 1.60
N GLN A 235 -14.50 -2.35 2.82
CA GLN A 235 -14.84 -1.07 3.42
C GLN A 235 -14.29 -1.06 4.84
N GLY A 236 -13.67 0.05 5.21
CA GLY A 236 -13.07 0.24 6.52
C GLY A 236 -13.25 1.67 6.98
N LEU A 237 -13.61 1.82 8.24
CA LEU A 237 -13.71 3.10 8.92
C LEU A 237 -12.99 2.95 10.26
N ARG A 238 -12.00 3.79 10.50
CA ARG A 238 -11.29 3.87 11.77
C ARG A 238 -11.31 5.28 12.29
N ASN A 239 -11.85 5.47 13.47
CA ASN A 239 -11.80 6.72 14.21
C ASN A 239 -10.91 6.55 15.45
N VAL A 240 -10.06 7.54 15.72
CA VAL A 240 -9.26 7.60 16.94
C VAL A 240 -9.41 9.01 17.50
N LEU A 241 -10.16 9.10 18.59
CA LEU A 241 -10.32 10.31 19.38
C LEU A 241 -9.37 10.24 20.58
N ARG A 242 -8.58 11.29 20.78
CA ARG A 242 -7.54 11.34 21.80
C ARG A 242 -7.80 12.52 22.73
N TYR A 243 -7.80 12.25 24.04
CA TYR A 243 -7.86 13.24 25.10
C TYR A 243 -6.66 13.07 26.04
N ALA A 244 -5.80 14.08 26.13
CA ALA A 244 -4.69 14.14 27.06
C ALA A 244 -5.11 14.97 28.28
N PHE A 245 -5.33 14.31 29.42
CA PHE A 245 -5.65 14.97 30.68
C PHE A 245 -4.41 15.59 31.33
N SER A 246 -3.25 14.99 31.10
CA SER A 246 -1.93 15.48 31.51
C SER A 246 -0.87 15.10 30.48
N ALA A 247 0.39 15.48 30.72
CA ALA A 247 1.52 15.07 29.88
C ALA A 247 1.73 13.55 29.83
N THR A 248 1.23 12.81 30.83
CA THR A 248 1.43 11.36 30.99
C THR A 248 0.15 10.55 30.87
N ASN A 249 -1.02 11.17 31.02
CA ASN A 249 -2.31 10.48 31.00
C ASN A 249 -3.09 10.83 29.74
N VAL A 250 -3.36 9.82 28.91
CA VAL A 250 -4.09 9.96 27.65
C VAL A 250 -5.19 8.89 27.57
N LEU A 251 -6.43 9.32 27.35
CA LEU A 251 -7.51 8.46 26.92
C LEU A 251 -7.58 8.45 25.39
N GLN A 252 -7.65 7.24 24.82
CA GLN A 252 -7.92 7.05 23.40
C GLN A 252 -9.19 6.23 23.24
N VAL A 253 -10.15 6.78 22.48
CA VAL A 253 -11.33 6.04 22.05
C VAL A 253 -11.11 5.64 20.60
N VAL A 254 -11.02 4.34 20.36
CA VAL A 254 -10.76 3.78 19.03
C VAL A 254 -12.00 3.05 18.56
N THR A 255 -12.55 3.51 17.44
CA THR A 255 -13.62 2.80 16.72
C THR A 255 -13.04 2.22 15.44
N ASN A 256 -13.27 0.93 15.19
CA ASN A 256 -12.83 0.27 13.96
C ASN A 256 -13.97 -0.57 13.41
N LEU A 257 -14.52 -0.15 12.28
CA LEU A 257 -15.56 -0.86 11.54
C LEU A 257 -14.94 -1.37 10.24
N GLN A 258 -15.07 -2.66 9.98
CA GLN A 258 -14.52 -3.29 8.78
C GLN A 258 -15.54 -4.24 8.20
N ARG A 259 -15.70 -4.19 6.88
CA ARG A 259 -16.54 -5.09 6.11
C ARG A 259 -15.77 -5.56 4.89
N ARG A 260 -15.82 -6.86 4.64
CA ARG A 260 -15.27 -7.48 3.43
C ARG A 260 -16.31 -8.42 2.86
N ASN A 261 -16.75 -8.15 1.64
CA ASN A 261 -17.62 -9.04 0.89
C ASN A 261 -16.79 -9.70 -0.22
N LEU A 262 -16.96 -11.00 -0.39
CA LEU A 262 -16.36 -11.81 -1.44
C LEU A 262 -17.51 -12.39 -2.25
N PHE A 263 -17.46 -12.22 -3.57
CA PHE A 263 -18.40 -12.84 -4.50
C PHE A 263 -17.61 -13.69 -5.47
N ILE A 264 -17.95 -14.97 -5.56
CA ILE A 264 -17.31 -15.90 -6.48
C ILE A 264 -18.35 -16.40 -7.47
N GLU A 265 -18.07 -16.19 -8.75
CA GLU A 265 -18.87 -16.71 -9.85
C GLU A 265 -18.02 -17.73 -10.61
N ASN A 266 -18.40 -19.00 -10.47
CA ASN A 266 -17.71 -20.13 -11.08
C ASN A 266 -18.66 -20.81 -12.08
N PRO A 267 -18.26 -20.96 -13.35
CA PRO A 267 -19.12 -21.52 -14.40
C PRO A 267 -19.52 -22.98 -14.17
N PHE A 268 -18.85 -23.68 -13.26
CA PHE A 268 -19.12 -25.09 -12.93
C PHE A 268 -19.87 -25.29 -11.61
N SER A 269 -20.10 -24.24 -10.82
CA SER A 269 -20.91 -24.33 -9.60
C SER A 269 -22.23 -23.58 -9.79
N GLN A 270 -23.36 -24.29 -9.71
CA GLN A 270 -24.70 -23.67 -9.74
C GLN A 270 -25.00 -22.78 -8.52
N ASN A 271 -24.09 -22.71 -7.54
CA ASN A 271 -24.26 -21.91 -6.33
C ASN A 271 -23.30 -20.72 -6.34
N GLN A 272 -23.85 -19.51 -6.48
CA GLN A 272 -23.15 -18.27 -6.13
C GLN A 272 -22.82 -18.32 -4.63
N ARG A 273 -21.55 -18.11 -4.26
CA ARG A 273 -21.08 -18.03 -2.87
C ARG A 273 -20.54 -16.65 -2.54
#